data_AF-A0A387ASS0-F1
#
_entry.id   AF-A0A387ASS0-F1
#
_cell.length_a   1.000
_cell.length_b   1.000
_cell.length_c   1.000
_cell.angle_alpha   90.00
_cell.angle_beta   90.00
_cell.angle_gamma   90.00
#
_symmetry.space_group_name_H-M   'P 1'
#
loop_
_entity.id
_entity.type
_entity.pdbx_description
1 polymer ?
#
loop_
_entity_poly.entity_id
_entity_poly.type
_entity_poly.pdbx_seq_one_letter_code
_entity_poly.pdbx_strand_id
1 'polypeptide(L)'
;MNNLPPMPKMMDLVFLVKRNGGIRIGRFGFSILSFLLHAIAPLLRKDYYNTACVLGIDACLYMAIHMFLQLVLNIDPAMTFDLSYFIGSIIWGFFYNNMYIAHLVKIGYKAVDKNSQSTIQKHHIKCEVTDLTSEEINRQSPI
;
A
#
# COMPACT_ATOMS: atom_id res chain seq x y z
N MET A 1 -29.05 -3.60 -3.08
CA MET A 1 -28.14 -2.44 -3.04
C MET A 1 -27.89 -2.16 -1.57
N ASN A 2 -26.65 -2.32 -1.09
CA ASN A 2 -26.33 -2.17 0.33
C ASN A 2 -26.52 -0.72 0.80
N ASN A 3 -27.42 -0.52 1.76
CA ASN A 3 -27.69 0.76 2.42
C ASN A 3 -26.67 0.97 3.56
N LEU A 4 -25.39 1.05 3.21
CA LEU A 4 -24.38 1.51 4.15
C LEU A 4 -24.44 3.04 4.20
N PRO A 5 -24.35 3.67 5.39
CA PRO A 5 -24.24 5.11 5.46
C PRO A 5 -23.03 5.56 4.63
N PRO A 6 -23.17 6.60 3.78
CA PRO A 6 -22.05 7.08 2.98
C PRO A 6 -20.94 7.51 3.94
N MET A 7 -19.80 6.84 3.83
CA MET A 7 -18.63 7.15 4.63
C MET A 7 -18.20 8.60 4.37
N PRO A 8 -17.69 9.33 5.40
CA PRO A 8 -17.28 10.71 5.23
C PRO A 8 -16.28 10.80 4.07
N LYS A 9 -16.50 11.78 3.17
CA LYS A 9 -15.59 12.13 2.07
C LYS A 9 -14.32 12.77 2.63
N MET A 10 -13.58 12.04 3.46
CA MET A 10 -12.27 12.45 3.94
C MET A 10 -11.21 11.72 3.11
N MET A 11 -10.44 12.50 2.35
CA MET A 11 -9.11 12.18 1.81
C MET A 11 -8.92 10.75 1.33
N ASP A 12 -9.38 10.43 0.11
CA ASP A 12 -9.12 9.17 -0.64
C ASP A 12 -9.00 7.90 0.22
N LEU A 13 -9.84 7.82 1.26
CA LEU A 13 -9.88 6.72 2.20
C LEU A 13 -10.81 5.65 1.63
N VAL A 14 -10.36 4.41 1.75
CA VAL A 14 -11.00 3.25 1.13
C VAL A 14 -11.13 2.16 2.17
N PHE A 15 -12.33 1.61 2.25
CA PHE A 15 -12.65 0.50 3.13
C PHE A 15 -12.89 -0.75 2.30
N LEU A 16 -12.17 -1.79 2.65
CA LEU A 16 -12.07 -3.05 1.94
C LEU A 16 -12.48 -4.16 2.90
N VAL A 17 -13.37 -5.04 2.48
CA VAL A 17 -13.85 -6.16 3.30
C VAL A 17 -13.70 -7.47 2.57
N LYS A 18 -13.41 -8.54 3.33
CA LYS A 18 -13.38 -9.91 2.84
C LYS A 18 -14.16 -10.79 3.81
N ARG A 19 -15.05 -11.66 3.28
CA ARG A 19 -15.96 -12.51 4.09
C ARG A 19 -15.25 -13.29 5.22
N ASN A 20 -14.01 -13.75 4.99
CA ASN A 20 -13.21 -14.47 5.98
C ASN A 20 -11.94 -13.71 6.43
N GLY A 21 -11.77 -12.45 6.01
CA GLY A 21 -10.52 -11.68 6.18
C GLY A 21 -10.66 -10.40 6.99
N GLY A 22 -11.87 -10.08 7.45
CA GLY A 22 -12.17 -8.87 8.20
C GLY A 22 -12.19 -7.60 7.33
N ILE A 23 -12.27 -6.46 8.00
CA ILE A 23 -12.23 -5.14 7.38
C ILE A 23 -10.79 -4.62 7.39
N ARG A 24 -10.34 -4.10 6.25
CA ARG A 24 -9.08 -3.38 6.12
C ARG A 24 -9.32 -1.99 5.57
N ILE A 25 -8.50 -1.07 6.07
CA ILE A 25 -8.56 0.34 5.71
C ILE A 25 -7.29 0.66 4.92
N GLY A 26 -7.47 1.35 3.80
CA GLY A 26 -6.39 1.87 2.97
C GLY A 26 -6.64 3.34 2.66
N ARG A 27 -5.57 4.10 2.46
CA ARG A 27 -5.64 5.49 2.02
C ARG A 27 -4.72 5.67 0.81
N PHE A 28 -5.24 6.26 -0.25
CA PHE A 28 -4.40 6.64 -1.39
C PHE A 28 -3.58 7.90 -1.07
N GLY A 29 -2.48 8.11 -1.79
CA GLY A 29 -1.56 9.22 -1.61
C GLY A 29 -0.33 8.88 -0.76
N PHE A 30 0.39 9.92 -0.31
CA PHE A 30 1.70 9.77 0.32
C PHE A 30 1.63 9.03 1.67
N SER A 31 2.50 8.03 1.80
CA SER A 31 2.62 7.17 2.96
C SER A 31 3.77 7.65 3.85
N ILE A 32 3.46 8.51 4.81
CA ILE A 32 4.46 9.01 5.78
C ILE A 32 5.15 7.86 6.51
N LEU A 33 4.42 6.77 6.77
CA LEU A 33 4.94 5.58 7.45
C LEU A 33 5.98 4.87 6.59
N SER A 34 5.74 4.75 5.28
CA SER A 34 6.67 4.08 4.36
C SER A 34 7.84 4.96 3.99
N PHE A 35 7.64 6.27 4.00
CA PHE A 35 8.73 7.24 3.87
C PHE A 35 9.69 7.17 5.06
N LEU A 36 9.19 7.05 6.30
CA LEU A 36 10.03 7.03 7.49
C LEU A 36 10.63 5.65 7.78
N LEU A 37 9.83 4.59 7.63
CA LEU A 37 10.18 3.23 8.04
C LEU A 37 10.47 2.28 6.88
N HIS A 38 10.33 2.73 5.62
CA HIS A 38 10.69 1.96 4.44
C HIS A 38 10.04 0.56 4.42
N ALA A 39 10.84 -0.52 4.31
CA ALA A 39 10.39 -1.90 4.31
C ALA A 39 9.76 -2.37 5.65
N ILE A 40 9.95 -1.64 6.75
CA ILE A 40 9.32 -1.95 8.03
C ILE A 40 7.82 -1.58 8.01
N ALA A 41 7.43 -0.55 7.25
CA ALA A 41 6.03 -0.15 7.13
C ALA A 41 5.09 -1.27 6.62
N PRO A 42 5.41 -2.00 5.53
CA PRO A 42 4.61 -3.16 5.11
C PRO A 42 4.64 -4.32 6.10
N LEU A 43 5.76 -4.52 6.78
CA LEU A 43 5.88 -5.57 7.79
C LEU A 43 4.88 -5.35 8.94
N LEU A 44 4.77 -4.10 9.42
CA LEU A 44 3.81 -3.72 10.46
C LEU A 44 2.35 -3.89 10.03
N ARG A 45 2.06 -3.76 8.73
CA ARG A 45 0.71 -4.00 8.16
C ARG A 45 0.43 -5.49 7.87
N LYS A 46 1.39 -6.38 8.18
CA LYS A 46 1.35 -7.81 7.84
C LYS A 46 1.19 -8.06 6.34
N ASP A 47 1.76 -7.19 5.51
CA ASP A 47 1.76 -7.32 4.05
C ASP A 47 3.11 -7.84 3.56
N TYR A 48 3.34 -9.13 3.78
CA TYR A 48 4.61 -9.79 3.47
C TYR A 48 4.94 -9.79 1.96
N TYR A 49 3.92 -9.78 1.09
CA TYR A 49 4.13 -9.73 -0.35
C TYR A 49 4.75 -8.40 -0.76
N ASN A 50 4.17 -7.29 -0.28
CA ASN A 50 4.72 -5.98 -0.58
C ASN A 50 6.03 -5.73 0.16
N THR A 51 6.25 -6.29 1.37
CA THR A 51 7.57 -6.28 2.01
C THR A 51 8.65 -6.91 1.13
N ALA A 52 8.39 -8.10 0.59
CA ALA A 52 9.36 -8.77 -0.28
C ALA A 52 9.62 -8.00 -1.57
N CYS A 53 8.59 -7.38 -2.15
CA CYS A 53 8.71 -6.57 -3.36
C CYS A 53 9.56 -5.31 -3.12
N VAL A 54 9.35 -4.63 -1.98
CA VAL A 54 10.14 -3.47 -1.55
C VAL A 54 11.61 -3.86 -1.40
N LEU A 55 11.90 -4.91 -0.62
CA LEU A 55 13.27 -5.38 -0.40
C LEU A 55 13.97 -5.82 -1.70
N GLY A 56 13.24 -6.48 -2.61
CA GLY A 56 13.79 -6.90 -3.89
C GLY A 56 14.15 -5.73 -4.79
N ILE A 57 13.29 -4.71 -4.86
CA ILE A 57 13.56 -3.50 -5.66
C ILE A 57 14.67 -2.67 -5.02
N ASP A 58 14.71 -2.57 -3.69
CA ASP A 58 15.79 -1.86 -2.98
C ASP A 58 17.15 -2.51 -3.20
N ALA A 59 17.22 -3.85 -3.22
CA ALA A 59 18.47 -4.56 -3.54
C ALA A 59 18.96 -4.24 -4.97
N CYS A 60 18.04 -4.21 -5.94
CA CYS A 60 18.35 -3.80 -7.31
C CYS A 60 18.79 -2.34 -7.40
N LEU A 61 18.11 -1.45 -6.67
CA LEU A 61 18.43 -0.02 -6.64
C LEU A 61 19.81 0.22 -6.01
N TYR A 62 20.08 -0.43 -4.88
CA TYR A 62 21.38 -0.40 -4.23
C TYR A 62 22.49 -0.87 -5.16
N MET A 63 22.31 -2.01 -5.84
CA MET A 63 23.29 -2.50 -6.80
C MET A 63 23.55 -1.51 -7.95
N ALA A 64 22.49 -0.94 -8.53
CA ALA A 64 22.63 0.00 -9.63
C ALA A 64 23.36 1.28 -9.21
N ILE A 65 23.01 1.83 -8.05
CA ILE A 65 23.66 3.02 -7.48
C ILE A 65 25.11 2.71 -7.11
N HIS A 66 25.37 1.56 -6.49
CA HIS A 66 26.71 1.12 -6.12
C HIS A 66 27.62 1.00 -7.34
N MET A 67 27.14 0.34 -8.40
CA MET A 67 27.89 0.23 -9.64
C MET A 67 28.17 1.59 -10.27
N PHE A 68 27.20 2.52 -10.26
CA PHE A 68 27.41 3.85 -10.82
C PHE A 68 28.41 4.68 -9.98
N LEU A 69 28.23 4.77 -8.67
CA LEU A 69 29.07 5.59 -7.79
C LEU A 69 30.51 5.05 -7.70
N GLN A 70 30.68 3.73 -7.59
CA GLN A 70 32.00 3.14 -7.47
C GLN A 70 32.74 3.14 -8.82
N LEU A 71 32.07 2.74 -9.90
CA LEU A 71 32.73 2.54 -11.19
C LEU A 71 32.97 3.84 -11.96
N VAL A 72 32.08 4.84 -11.82
CA VAL A 72 32.15 6.10 -12.58
C VAL A 72 32.80 7.21 -11.76
N LEU A 73 32.47 7.30 -10.47
CA LEU A 73 32.83 8.44 -9.62
C LEU A 73 33.87 8.10 -8.53
N ASN A 74 34.22 6.82 -8.36
CA ASN A 74 35.13 6.31 -7.33
C ASN A 74 34.77 6.80 -5.91
N ILE A 75 33.47 6.85 -5.61
CA ILE A 75 32.92 7.31 -4.33
C ILE A 75 32.83 6.13 -3.35
N ASP A 76 32.99 6.42 -2.05
CA ASP A 76 32.89 5.45 -0.95
C ASP A 76 31.54 4.69 -0.92
N PRO A 77 31.54 3.35 -0.79
CA PRO A 77 30.34 2.53 -0.59
C PRO A 77 29.41 2.97 0.54
N ALA A 78 29.92 3.62 1.59
CA ALA A 78 29.08 4.08 2.70
C ALA A 78 28.01 5.10 2.25
N MET A 79 28.38 6.06 1.38
CA MET A 79 27.42 7.04 0.85
C MET A 79 26.39 6.43 -0.11
N THR A 80 26.72 5.29 -0.73
CA THR A 80 25.81 4.56 -1.61
C THR A 80 24.60 4.06 -0.84
N PHE A 81 24.80 3.53 0.37
CA PHE A 81 23.71 3.02 1.20
C PHE A 81 22.72 4.12 1.57
N ASP A 82 23.21 5.24 2.12
CA ASP A 82 22.36 6.37 2.54
C ASP A 82 21.57 6.97 1.37
N LEU A 83 22.23 7.15 0.23
CA LEU A 83 21.57 7.68 -0.96
C LEU A 83 20.51 6.72 -1.51
N SER A 84 20.81 5.43 -1.57
CA SER A 84 19.86 4.41 -2.02
C SER A 84 18.63 4.32 -1.10
N TYR A 85 18.85 4.38 0.22
CA TYR A 85 17.78 4.37 1.21
C TYR A 85 16.91 5.62 1.11
N PHE A 86 17.52 6.80 0.96
CA PHE A 86 16.78 8.06 0.80
C PHE A 86 15.91 8.04 -0.47
N ILE A 87 16.49 7.65 -1.61
CA ILE A 87 15.76 7.56 -2.89
C ILE A 87 14.62 6.53 -2.77
N GLY A 88 14.90 5.35 -2.25
CA GLY A 88 13.88 4.33 -2.03
C GLY A 88 12.77 4.83 -1.10
N SER A 89 13.11 5.57 -0.04
CA SER A 89 12.11 6.09 0.91
C SER A 89 11.13 7.05 0.24
N ILE A 90 11.61 7.89 -0.67
CA ILE A 90 10.75 8.76 -1.48
C ILE A 90 9.85 7.92 -2.39
N ILE A 91 10.44 6.97 -3.14
CA ILE A 91 9.69 6.08 -4.04
C ILE A 91 8.58 5.36 -3.27
N TRP A 92 8.91 4.67 -2.19
CA TRP A 92 7.92 3.94 -1.38
C TRP A 92 6.92 4.85 -0.70
N GLY A 93 7.32 6.06 -0.30
CA GLY A 93 6.40 7.08 0.18
C GLY A 93 5.24 7.34 -0.80
N PHE A 94 5.51 7.39 -2.11
CA PHE A 94 4.48 7.59 -3.13
C PHE A 94 3.78 6.31 -3.58
N PHE A 95 4.52 5.22 -3.77
CA PHE A 95 4.00 4.01 -4.42
C PHE A 95 3.39 2.98 -3.46
N TYR A 96 3.86 2.91 -2.21
CA TYR A 96 3.50 1.81 -1.32
C TYR A 96 2.00 1.73 -1.04
N ASN A 97 1.33 2.85 -0.77
CA ASN A 97 -0.11 2.85 -0.48
C ASN A 97 -0.94 2.35 -1.66
N ASN A 98 -0.53 2.68 -2.90
CA ASN A 98 -1.16 2.17 -4.11
C ASN A 98 -0.97 0.65 -4.23
N MET A 99 0.25 0.16 -4.02
CA MET A 99 0.55 -1.28 -4.05
C MET A 99 -0.20 -2.06 -2.98
N TYR A 100 -0.31 -1.51 -1.77
CA TYR A 100 -1.08 -2.09 -0.67
C TYR A 100 -2.55 -2.30 -1.06
N ILE A 101 -3.21 -1.25 -1.58
CA ILE A 101 -4.62 -1.33 -1.99
C ILE A 101 -4.80 -2.30 -3.18
N ALA A 102 -3.91 -2.23 -4.18
CA ALA A 102 -3.95 -3.14 -5.32
C ALA A 102 -3.78 -4.61 -4.90
N HIS A 103 -2.87 -4.89 -3.96
CA HIS A 103 -2.67 -6.22 -3.41
C HIS A 103 -3.91 -6.72 -2.66
N LEU A 104 -4.53 -5.88 -1.83
CA LEU A 104 -5.77 -6.22 -1.13
C LEU A 104 -6.91 -6.58 -2.10
N VAL A 105 -7.08 -5.82 -3.18
CA VAL A 105 -8.10 -6.13 -4.19
C VAL A 105 -7.80 -7.47 -4.87
N LYS A 106 -6.53 -7.74 -5.22
CA LYS A 106 -6.11 -9.00 -5.85
C LYS A 106 -6.35 -10.24 -4.98
N ILE A 107 -6.19 -10.14 -3.66
CA ILE A 107 -6.45 -11.24 -2.72
C ILE A 107 -7.93 -11.39 -2.35
N GLY A 108 -8.82 -10.65 -3.02
CA GLY A 108 -10.28 -10.80 -2.93
C GLY A 108 -10.97 -9.91 -1.91
N TYR A 109 -10.35 -8.80 -1.50
CA TYR A 109 -11.10 -7.76 -0.76
C TYR A 109 -11.94 -6.95 -1.73
N LYS A 110 -13.19 -6.67 -1.34
CA LYS A 110 -14.15 -5.87 -2.10
C LYS A 110 -14.39 -4.53 -1.42
N ALA A 111 -14.77 -3.51 -2.19
CA ALA A 111 -15.09 -2.20 -1.66
C ALA A 111 -16.37 -2.27 -0.80
N VAL A 112 -16.34 -1.67 0.38
CA VAL A 112 -17.49 -1.63 1.30
C VAL A 112 -18.61 -0.74 0.74
N ASP A 113 -18.26 0.40 0.17
CA ASP A 113 -19.20 1.40 -0.34
C ASP A 113 -18.89 1.77 -1.80
N LYS A 114 -19.90 2.28 -2.53
CA LYS A 114 -19.76 2.84 -3.88
C LYS A 114 -18.76 4.00 -3.91
N ASN A 115 -18.67 4.81 -2.85
CA ASN A 115 -17.66 5.87 -2.77
C ASN A 115 -16.23 5.29 -2.76
N SER A 116 -15.98 4.29 -1.91
CA SER A 116 -14.69 3.57 -1.89
C SER A 116 -14.37 2.95 -3.24
N GLN A 117 -15.37 2.35 -3.90
CA GLN A 117 -15.22 1.79 -5.24
C GLN A 117 -14.81 2.86 -6.26
N SER A 118 -15.47 4.02 -6.25
CA SER A 118 -15.16 5.11 -7.18
C SER A 118 -13.74 5.65 -6.99
N THR A 119 -13.25 5.74 -5.75
CA THR A 119 -11.87 6.14 -5.45
C THR A 119 -10.86 5.11 -5.94
N ILE A 120 -11.16 3.81 -5.78
CA ILE A 120 -10.30 2.73 -6.30
C ILE A 120 -10.27 2.75 -7.84
N GLN A 121 -11.41 2.97 -8.49
CA GLN A 121 -11.51 3.02 -9.96
C GLN A 121 -10.78 4.23 -10.55
N LYS A 122 -10.75 5.38 -9.85
CA LYS A 122 -9.92 6.54 -10.23
C LYS A 122 -8.43 6.20 -10.32
N HIS A 123 -7.96 5.22 -9.55
CA HIS A 123 -6.59 4.74 -9.56
C HIS A 123 -6.40 3.54 -10.51
N HIS A 124 -7.30 3.33 -11.47
CA HIS A 124 -7.26 2.27 -12.48
C HIS A 124 -7.29 0.83 -11.94
N ILE A 125 -7.74 0.62 -10.70
CA ILE A 125 -7.88 -0.71 -10.10
C ILE A 125 -9.34 -1.16 -10.26
N LYS A 126 -9.57 -2.32 -10.89
CA LYS A 126 -10.91 -2.91 -11.01
C LYS A 126 -11.30 -3.52 -9.67
N CYS A 127 -12.32 -2.96 -9.03
CA CYS A 127 -12.86 -3.46 -7.76
C CYS A 127 -14.39 -3.49 -7.80
N GLU A 128 -14.96 -4.58 -7.30
CA GLU A 128 -16.40 -4.77 -7.14
C GLU A 128 -16.83 -4.32 -5.74
N VAL A 129 -18.10 -3.90 -5.61
CA VAL A 129 -18.71 -3.64 -4.31
C VAL A 129 -19.01 -4.98 -3.62
N THR A 130 -18.83 -5.02 -2.31
CA THR A 130 -19.17 -6.19 -1.50
C THR A 130 -20.66 -6.52 -1.56
N ASP A 131 -20.96 -7.81 -1.63
CA ASP A 131 -22.30 -8.39 -1.49
C ASP A 131 -22.73 -8.56 -0.02
N LEU A 132 -21.81 -8.34 0.93
CA LEU A 132 -22.06 -8.51 2.36
C LEU A 132 -23.04 -7.46 2.89
N THR A 133 -23.98 -7.90 3.72
CA THR A 133 -24.92 -7.00 4.41
C THR A 133 -24.24 -6.21 5.54
N SER A 134 -24.83 -5.09 5.95
CA SER A 134 -24.28 -4.26 7.03
C SER A 134 -24.09 -5.02 8.35
N GLU A 135 -24.94 -6.01 8.64
CA GLU A 135 -24.81 -6.86 9.82
C GLU A 135 -23.60 -7.80 9.75
N GLU A 136 -23.33 -8.38 8.58
CA GLU A 136 -22.15 -9.23 8.36
C GLU A 136 -20.85 -8.43 8.45
N ILE A 137 -20.87 -7.17 7.99
CA ILE A 137 -19.74 -6.25 8.10
C ILE A 137 -19.51 -5.89 9.58
N ASN A 138 -20.56 -5.56 10.32
CA ASN A 138 -20.44 -5.25 11.75
C ASN A 138 -19.95 -6.43 12.59
N ARG A 139 -20.30 -7.68 12.22
CA ARG A 139 -19.75 -8.88 12.87
C ARG A 139 -18.26 -9.10 12.61
N GLN A 140 -17.72 -8.52 11.54
CA GLN A 140 -16.31 -8.62 11.16
C GLN A 140 -15.45 -7.48 11.73
N SER A 141 -16.08 -6.43 12.25
CA SER A 141 -15.39 -5.39 13.01
C SER A 141 -15.00 -5.96 14.38
N PRO A 142 -13.71 -5.97 14.76
CA PRO A 142 -13.35 -6.24 16.14
C PRO A 142 -13.91 -5.09 16.98
N ILE A 143 -14.78 -5.43 17.94
CA ILE A 143 -15.17 -4.53 19.03
C ILE A 143 -13.93 -4.23 19.87
#